data_AF-A0A150US56-F1
#
_entry.id   AF-A0A150US56-F1
#
_cell.length_a   1.000
_cell.length_b   1.000
_cell.length_c   1.000
_cell.angle_alpha   90.00
_cell.angle_beta   90.00
_cell.angle_gamma   90.00
#
_symmetry.space_group_name_H-M   'P 1'
#
loop_
_entity.id
_entity.type
_entity.pdbx_description
1 polymer ?
#
loop_
_entity_poly.entity_id
_entity_poly.type
_entity_poly.pdbx_seq_one_letter_code
_entity_poly.pdbx_strand_id
1 'polypeptide(L)'
;MLFSEEEHRLAAETSIKYRGTACIELEALTFAYEADEKNVMRLKKFFKKNGCNRLDVRNHIPAVISQEQLDIAIRNSNTTAKALMNGCHTRDSFVELRFPVNFRLQCLHGSDRVRAATEVLSPADKHWIVDLYLEDLSHELRTTLEEEYSCEKEPDDGEFYCKIRQYQKSQNVYFEERWWARLSSTSSTKAKNLRRLAAFDCQLDIPGLRSGMRLGTLHTMFAMKCDEEILRYLEHVKTIWSRILRRDAHAMQKVDRATVKALELTAPGASRADSTTILRQVRSGQILASFAEREREAIWNEIVSVSTDRLIPSLFTFFEDVNYLHRLADCVKQLVQLSDEDSLSDAIRKHYSGVNQIENQYITQDAEFRFVLRPGVFNDQVEFGLRQIWAAAGRKYVAIPVQRKKAKQDLLAKPTTNLSETTLYEFAALAYRLGFNSDRIQALRHRSTDRELARNVLLEARKPDRYQYDANDFEKYVEQIAGFFCTAKEIPKETSTASH
;
A
#
# COMPACT_ATOMS: atom_id res chain seq x y z
N MET A 1 24.71 21.43 -12.09
CA MET A 1 24.81 22.91 -12.14
C MET A 1 23.47 23.56 -11.80
N LEU A 2 22.35 23.17 -12.42
CA LEU A 2 21.01 23.73 -12.17
C LEU A 2 20.55 23.70 -10.68
N PHE A 3 20.83 22.63 -9.92
CA PHE A 3 20.44 22.57 -8.50
C PHE A 3 21.07 23.66 -7.63
N SER A 4 22.36 23.94 -7.84
CA SER A 4 23.08 24.95 -7.06
C SER A 4 22.60 26.36 -7.36
N GLU A 5 22.17 26.61 -8.59
CA GLU A 5 21.71 27.94 -9.02
C GLU A 5 20.34 28.26 -8.41
N GLU A 6 19.42 27.29 -8.40
CA GLU A 6 18.11 27.47 -7.78
C GLU A 6 18.17 27.53 -6.25
N GLU A 7 19.02 26.71 -5.62
CA GLU A 7 19.28 26.82 -4.18
C GLU A 7 19.87 28.19 -3.82
N HIS A 8 20.79 28.71 -4.63
CA HIS A 8 21.36 30.04 -4.41
C HIS A 8 20.33 31.15 -4.63
N ARG A 9 19.47 31.02 -5.65
CA ARG A 9 18.38 31.98 -5.91
C ARG A 9 17.40 32.01 -4.74
N LEU A 10 16.95 30.84 -4.27
CA LEU A 10 16.04 30.74 -3.12
C LEU A 10 16.69 31.22 -1.82
N ALA A 11 17.97 30.91 -1.59
CA ALA A 11 18.69 31.39 -0.41
C ALA A 11 18.87 32.92 -0.43
N ALA A 12 19.16 33.50 -1.61
CA ALA A 12 19.26 34.94 -1.79
C ALA A 12 17.90 35.63 -1.54
N GLU A 13 16.82 35.08 -2.12
CA GLU A 13 15.47 35.59 -1.87
C GLU A 13 15.09 35.47 -0.39
N THR A 14 15.35 34.32 0.25
CA THR A 14 15.10 34.09 1.68
C THR A 14 15.80 35.15 2.51
N SER A 15 17.08 35.42 2.25
CA SER A 15 17.86 36.46 2.94
C SER A 15 17.26 37.86 2.77
N ILE A 16 16.73 38.18 1.58
CA ILE A 16 16.10 39.47 1.28
C ILE A 16 14.72 39.61 1.92
N LYS A 17 13.93 38.53 1.96
CA LYS A 17 12.53 38.54 2.40
C LYS A 17 12.36 38.32 3.90
N TYR A 18 13.32 37.66 4.54
CA TYR A 18 13.29 37.40 5.97
C TYR A 18 13.38 38.70 6.80
N ARG A 19 12.53 38.83 7.81
CA ARG A 19 12.40 40.03 8.67
C ARG A 19 12.67 39.74 10.16
N GLY A 20 13.13 38.53 10.47
CA GLY A 20 13.50 38.12 11.82
C GLY A 20 12.48 37.18 12.47
N THR A 21 12.77 36.80 13.70
CA THR A 21 11.95 35.89 14.50
C THR A 21 11.34 36.63 15.68
N ALA A 22 10.06 36.38 15.95
CA ALA A 22 9.34 36.99 17.06
C ALA A 22 8.49 35.98 17.84
N CYS A 23 8.18 36.32 19.09
CA CYS A 23 7.18 35.64 19.89
C CYS A 23 5.82 36.34 19.69
N ILE A 24 4.81 35.60 19.22
CA ILE A 24 3.50 36.16 18.85
C ILE A 24 2.38 35.38 19.54
N GLU A 25 1.34 36.07 20.00
CA GLU A 25 0.16 35.44 20.60
C GLU A 25 -0.55 34.49 19.63
N LEU A 26 -0.99 33.33 20.12
CA LEU A 26 -1.63 32.30 19.29
C LEU A 26 -2.91 32.81 18.61
N GLU A 27 -3.64 33.73 19.24
CA GLU A 27 -4.90 34.28 18.72
C GLU A 27 -4.67 35.19 17.50
N ALA A 28 -3.48 35.78 17.36
CA ALA A 28 -3.12 36.58 16.21
C ALA A 28 -2.80 35.72 14.97
N LEU A 29 -2.60 34.40 15.11
CA LEU A 29 -2.19 33.53 14.02
C LEU A 29 -3.41 32.98 13.24
N THR A 30 -3.30 32.97 11.91
CA THR A 30 -4.35 32.50 11.00
C THR A 30 -3.76 31.61 9.92
N PHE A 31 -4.52 30.59 9.52
CA PHE A 31 -4.09 29.56 8.59
C PHE A 31 -5.10 29.42 7.45
N ALA A 32 -4.62 29.13 6.24
CA ALA A 32 -5.48 28.92 5.08
C ALA A 32 -6.22 27.56 5.10
N TYR A 33 -5.77 26.61 5.92
CA TYR A 33 -6.28 25.25 5.99
C TYR A 33 -6.58 24.82 7.42
N GLU A 34 -7.55 23.92 7.56
CA GLU A 34 -7.93 23.35 8.83
C GLU A 34 -6.91 22.32 9.34
N ALA A 35 -6.79 22.22 10.65
CA ALA A 35 -5.86 21.32 11.30
C ALA A 35 -6.37 19.85 11.33
N ASP A 36 -5.47 18.88 11.13
CA ASP A 36 -5.70 17.43 11.19
C ASP A 36 -5.89 16.98 12.65
N GLU A 37 -7.14 16.61 13.00
CA GLU A 37 -7.53 16.22 14.36
C GLU A 37 -6.66 15.10 14.95
N LYS A 38 -6.19 14.16 14.12
CA LYS A 38 -5.31 13.08 14.58
C LYS A 38 -3.93 13.62 14.96
N ASN A 39 -3.39 14.55 14.17
CA ASN A 39 -2.10 15.16 14.46
C ASN A 39 -2.18 16.11 15.65
N VAL A 40 -3.27 16.86 15.78
CA VAL A 40 -3.54 17.70 16.97
C VAL A 40 -3.59 16.84 18.23
N MET A 41 -4.29 15.72 18.21
CA MET A 41 -4.31 14.81 19.36
C MET A 41 -2.94 14.19 19.67
N ARG A 42 -2.13 13.89 18.64
CA ARG A 42 -0.72 13.46 18.80
C ARG A 42 0.12 14.54 19.49
N LEU A 43 0.05 15.78 18.99
CA LEU A 43 0.78 16.92 19.52
C LEU A 43 0.34 17.29 20.94
N LYS A 44 -0.96 17.25 21.24
CA LYS A 44 -1.47 17.45 22.61
C LYS A 44 -0.86 16.45 23.60
N LYS A 45 -0.79 15.17 23.22
CA LYS A 45 -0.14 14.14 24.04
C LYS A 45 1.36 14.42 24.20
N PHE A 46 2.03 14.82 23.12
CA PHE A 46 3.45 15.14 23.12
C PHE A 46 3.75 16.36 24.02
N PHE A 47 3.01 17.46 23.87
CA PHE A 47 3.18 18.69 24.66
C PHE A 47 2.98 18.45 26.15
N LYS A 48 1.99 17.63 26.53
CA LYS A 48 1.75 17.27 27.93
C LYS A 48 2.87 16.42 28.54
N LYS A 49 3.54 15.58 27.76
CA LYS A 49 4.54 14.62 28.24
C LYS A 49 5.98 15.15 28.17
N ASN A 50 6.30 15.88 27.12
CA ASN A 50 7.68 16.25 26.75
C ASN A 50 7.89 17.77 26.68
N GLY A 51 6.84 18.58 26.91
CA GLY A 51 6.86 20.01 26.66
C GLY A 51 6.74 20.36 25.17
N CYS A 52 6.75 21.66 24.86
CA CYS A 52 6.52 22.16 23.49
C CYS A 52 7.78 22.33 22.64
N ASN A 53 8.97 22.32 23.27
CA ASN A 53 10.27 22.57 22.62
C ASN A 53 10.25 23.74 21.59
N ARG A 54 9.63 24.88 21.95
CA ARG A 54 9.36 25.98 21.01
C ARG A 54 10.63 26.64 20.44
N LEU A 55 11.75 26.50 21.14
CA LEU A 55 13.06 27.09 20.79
C LEU A 55 13.79 26.34 19.66
N ASP A 56 13.36 25.12 19.35
CA ASP A 56 13.87 24.40 18.19
C ASP A 56 13.37 25.11 16.93
N VAL A 57 14.27 25.45 16.01
CA VAL A 57 13.93 26.14 14.75
C VAL A 57 12.92 25.33 13.93
N ARG A 58 12.96 23.98 14.04
CA ARG A 58 11.95 23.11 13.42
C ARG A 58 10.55 23.32 14.01
N ASN A 59 10.49 23.94 15.18
CA ASN A 59 9.29 24.31 15.90
C ASN A 59 8.80 25.74 15.70
N HIS A 60 9.49 26.54 14.88
CA HIS A 60 8.99 27.84 14.49
C HIS A 60 7.87 27.73 13.45
N ILE A 61 7.11 28.82 13.31
CA ILE A 61 6.02 28.94 12.35
C ILE A 61 6.39 30.01 11.32
N PRO A 62 6.47 29.69 10.03
CA PRO A 62 6.67 30.70 9.00
C PRO A 62 5.38 31.49 8.75
N ALA A 63 5.48 32.81 8.70
CA ALA A 63 4.36 33.71 8.42
C ALA A 63 4.73 34.81 7.43
N VAL A 64 3.72 35.29 6.69
CA VAL A 64 3.85 36.39 5.74
C VAL A 64 3.26 37.67 6.31
N ILE A 65 3.93 38.80 6.10
CA ILE A 65 3.55 40.11 6.62
C ILE A 65 3.91 41.23 5.62
N SER A 66 3.08 42.27 5.52
CA SER A 66 3.45 43.46 4.74
C SER A 66 4.43 44.35 5.53
N GLN A 67 5.24 45.15 4.83
CA GLN A 67 6.19 46.05 5.50
C GLN A 67 5.47 47.05 6.42
N GLU A 68 4.31 47.57 6.00
CA GLU A 68 3.51 48.50 6.79
C GLU A 68 3.00 47.85 8.09
N GLN A 69 2.52 46.61 8.01
CA GLN A 69 2.05 45.85 9.17
C GLN A 69 3.18 45.56 10.16
N LEU A 70 4.37 45.22 9.64
CA LEU A 70 5.55 44.99 10.45
C LEU A 70 5.97 46.26 11.20
N ASP A 71 5.99 47.41 10.52
CA ASP A 71 6.36 48.69 11.13
C ASP A 71 5.38 49.09 12.25
N ILE A 72 4.07 48.85 12.06
CA ILE A 72 3.05 49.06 13.09
C ILE A 72 3.31 48.15 14.30
N ALA A 73 3.56 46.86 14.07
CA ALA A 73 3.81 45.89 15.13
C ALA A 73 5.09 46.23 15.93
N ILE A 74 6.15 46.67 15.24
CA ILE A 74 7.40 47.10 15.86
C ILE A 74 7.17 48.31 16.79
N ARG A 75 6.41 49.31 16.32
CA ARG A 75 6.07 50.50 17.12
C ARG A 75 5.22 50.14 18.35
N ASN A 76 4.21 49.30 18.18
CA ASN A 76 3.34 48.86 19.27
C ASN A 76 4.09 48.06 20.35
N SER A 77 5.14 47.35 19.94
CA SER A 77 5.93 46.49 20.82
C SER A 77 7.15 47.19 21.43
N ASN A 78 7.34 48.49 21.16
CA ASN A 78 8.53 49.26 21.54
C ASN A 78 9.86 48.53 21.21
N THR A 79 9.91 47.88 20.05
CA THR A 79 11.08 47.11 19.61
C THR A 79 11.72 47.73 18.36
N THR A 80 12.71 47.06 17.79
CA THR A 80 13.37 47.47 16.54
C THR A 80 13.50 46.29 15.58
N ALA A 81 13.55 46.58 14.28
CA ALA A 81 13.82 45.55 13.26
C ALA A 81 15.14 44.79 13.52
N LYS A 82 16.16 45.50 14.04
CA LYS A 82 17.44 44.88 14.42
C LYS A 82 17.28 43.86 15.56
N ALA A 83 16.38 44.09 16.51
CA ALA A 83 16.13 43.16 17.59
C ALA A 83 15.48 41.86 17.10
N LEU A 84 14.57 41.94 16.13
CA LEU A 84 13.95 40.76 15.49
C LEU A 84 14.97 39.90 14.73
N MET A 85 15.97 40.53 14.10
CA MET A 85 17.04 39.84 13.38
C MET A 85 18.07 39.17 14.30
N ASN A 86 18.12 39.55 15.58
CA ASN A 86 19.13 39.12 16.54
C ASN A 86 18.63 38.03 17.52
N GLY A 87 17.41 37.52 17.34
CA GLY A 87 16.81 36.50 18.23
C GLY A 87 17.70 35.25 18.33
N CYS A 88 18.23 34.98 19.53
CA CYS A 88 19.28 33.96 19.76
C CYS A 88 18.82 32.92 20.79
N HIS A 89 18.59 31.69 20.36
CA HIS A 89 18.59 30.40 21.08
C HIS A 89 17.94 30.22 22.48
N THR A 90 17.42 31.25 23.15
CA THR A 90 16.78 31.18 24.48
C THR A 90 15.42 31.87 24.49
N ARG A 91 14.50 31.44 25.38
CA ARG A 91 13.13 31.99 25.45
C ARG A 91 13.11 33.47 25.84
N ASP A 92 14.12 33.91 26.59
CA ASP A 92 14.26 35.30 27.06
C ASP A 92 14.88 36.24 26.02
N SER A 93 15.28 35.74 24.84
CA SER A 93 15.90 36.55 23.77
C SER A 93 14.96 36.85 22.60
N PHE A 94 13.84 36.13 22.47
CA PHE A 94 12.85 36.42 21.43
C PHE A 94 11.96 37.58 21.86
N VAL A 95 11.94 38.61 21.04
CA VAL A 95 11.11 39.79 21.25
C VAL A 95 9.63 39.41 21.09
N GLU A 96 8.81 39.83 22.04
CA GLU A 96 7.35 39.76 21.93
C GLU A 96 6.87 40.81 20.92
N LEU A 97 6.20 40.38 19.86
CA LEU A 97 5.67 41.26 18.82
C LEU A 97 4.14 41.30 18.91
N ARG A 98 3.62 42.43 19.38
CA ARG A 98 2.20 42.70 19.62
C ARG A 98 1.57 43.40 18.43
N PHE A 99 0.48 42.82 17.96
CA PHE A 99 -0.33 43.36 16.89
C PHE A 99 -1.56 44.10 17.44
N PRO A 100 -2.17 45.01 16.66
CA PRO A 100 -3.46 45.61 17.03
C PRO A 100 -4.53 44.54 17.32
N VAL A 101 -5.49 44.89 18.17
CA VAL A 101 -6.63 44.01 18.47
C VAL A 101 -7.34 43.63 17.17
N ASN A 102 -7.70 42.34 17.03
CA ASN A 102 -8.30 41.72 15.84
C ASN A 102 -7.37 41.57 14.62
N PHE A 103 -6.08 41.87 14.72
CA PHE A 103 -5.15 41.56 13.65
C PHE A 103 -4.99 40.05 13.46
N ARG A 104 -4.90 39.61 12.20
CA ARG A 104 -4.69 38.21 11.83
C ARG A 104 -3.46 38.11 10.93
N LEU A 105 -2.39 37.54 11.46
CA LEU A 105 -1.17 37.23 10.74
C LEU A 105 -1.35 35.92 9.96
N GLN A 106 -1.09 35.96 8.65
CA GLN A 106 -1.21 34.78 7.81
C GLN A 106 0.03 33.89 7.95
N CYS A 107 -0.16 32.70 8.49
CA CYS A 107 0.85 31.68 8.62
C CYS A 107 0.82 30.72 7.43
N LEU A 108 2.02 30.30 6.99
CA LEU A 108 2.19 29.31 5.92
C LEU A 108 2.08 27.87 6.45
N HIS A 109 2.52 27.63 7.69
CA HIS A 109 2.44 26.32 8.32
C HIS A 109 2.18 26.35 9.83
N GLY A 110 1.74 25.23 10.42
CA GLY A 110 1.70 25.03 11.87
C GLY A 110 0.30 25.11 12.51
N SER A 111 -0.77 24.99 11.73
CA SER A 111 -2.16 25.04 12.24
C SER A 111 -2.41 23.98 13.32
N ASP A 112 -1.96 22.75 13.10
CA ASP A 112 -2.09 21.64 14.06
C ASP A 112 -1.43 21.94 15.40
N ARG A 113 -0.24 22.55 15.34
CA ARG A 113 0.59 22.91 16.48
C ARG A 113 -0.04 24.04 17.27
N VAL A 114 -0.52 25.09 16.61
CA VAL A 114 -1.22 26.19 17.26
C VAL A 114 -2.52 25.73 17.91
N ARG A 115 -3.30 24.86 17.24
CA ARG A 115 -4.52 24.30 17.83
C ARG A 115 -4.21 23.46 19.05
N ALA A 116 -3.25 22.54 18.95
CA ALA A 116 -2.80 21.72 20.08
C ALA A 116 -2.25 22.56 21.25
N ALA A 117 -1.49 23.62 20.93
CA ALA A 117 -0.91 24.54 21.91
C ALA A 117 -2.00 25.35 22.63
N THR A 118 -2.98 25.86 21.89
CA THR A 118 -4.09 26.66 22.44
C THR A 118 -4.88 25.89 23.50
N GLU A 119 -5.02 24.58 23.34
CA GLU A 119 -5.76 23.70 24.25
C GLU A 119 -4.93 23.16 25.43
N VAL A 120 -3.58 23.20 25.35
CA VAL A 120 -2.69 22.61 26.35
C VAL A 120 -2.02 23.67 27.23
N LEU A 121 -1.76 24.86 26.68
CA LEU A 121 -0.97 25.88 27.34
C LEU A 121 -1.79 26.73 28.31
N SER A 122 -1.12 27.18 29.37
CA SER A 122 -1.68 28.15 30.29
C SER A 122 -1.91 29.49 29.58
N PRO A 123 -2.86 30.34 30.02
CA PRO A 123 -3.11 31.65 29.41
C PRO A 123 -1.85 32.51 29.26
N ALA A 124 -0.94 32.47 30.25
CA ALA A 124 0.33 33.22 30.22
C ALA A 124 1.33 32.70 29.17
N ASP A 125 1.16 31.46 28.71
CA ASP A 125 2.06 30.81 27.75
C ASP A 125 1.50 30.73 26.33
N LYS A 126 0.34 31.37 26.05
CA LYS A 126 -0.36 31.32 24.74
C LYS A 126 0.30 32.16 23.65
N HIS A 127 1.57 31.87 23.43
CA HIS A 127 2.40 32.50 22.40
C HIS A 127 3.26 31.45 21.68
N TRP A 128 3.68 31.74 20.46
CA TRP A 128 4.54 30.87 19.66
C TRP A 128 5.65 31.65 18.96
N ILE A 129 6.73 30.95 18.61
CA ILE A 129 7.87 31.55 17.90
C ILE A 129 7.60 31.49 16.40
N VAL A 130 7.64 32.64 15.75
CA VAL A 130 7.23 32.86 14.35
C VAL A 130 8.37 33.52 13.58
N ASP A 131 8.70 32.95 12.43
CA ASP A 131 9.66 33.48 11.48
C ASP A 131 8.90 34.33 10.44
N LEU A 132 9.26 35.61 10.35
CA LEU A 132 8.53 36.60 9.56
C LEU A 132 9.17 36.80 8.18
N TYR A 133 8.35 36.73 7.14
CA TYR A 133 8.74 36.96 5.76
C TYR A 133 7.84 38.03 5.12
N LEU A 134 8.38 38.84 4.22
CA LEU A 134 7.53 39.75 3.44
C LEU A 134 6.53 38.98 2.55
N GLU A 135 5.33 39.52 2.37
CA GLU A 135 4.23 38.85 1.65
C GLU A 135 4.47 38.63 0.15
N ASP A 136 5.40 39.37 -0.46
CA ASP A 136 5.76 39.31 -1.88
C ASP A 136 6.79 38.20 -2.18
N LEU A 137 6.53 37.00 -1.67
CA LEU A 137 7.32 35.80 -1.93
C LEU A 137 7.07 35.26 -3.33
N SER A 138 8.13 34.75 -3.96
CA SER A 138 7.99 33.85 -5.11
C SER A 138 7.17 32.62 -4.74
N HIS A 139 6.49 32.04 -5.73
CA HIS A 139 5.73 30.81 -5.54
C HIS A 139 6.63 29.67 -5.04
N GLU A 140 7.87 29.61 -5.53
CA GLU A 140 8.88 28.63 -5.16
C GLU A 140 9.34 28.79 -3.70
N LEU A 141 9.64 30.02 -3.24
CA LEU A 141 10.01 30.26 -1.85
C LEU A 141 8.85 29.97 -0.91
N ARG A 142 7.64 30.38 -1.27
CA ARG A 142 6.44 30.05 -0.49
C ARG A 142 6.26 28.54 -0.34
N THR A 143 6.33 27.80 -1.46
CA THR A 143 6.24 26.33 -1.46
C THR A 143 7.34 25.71 -0.59
N THR A 144 8.56 26.25 -0.67
CA THR A 144 9.70 25.80 0.13
C THR A 144 9.43 25.96 1.63
N LEU A 145 8.95 27.12 2.07
CA LEU A 145 8.63 27.37 3.47
C LEU A 145 7.46 26.50 3.96
N GLU A 146 6.44 26.29 3.13
CA GLU A 146 5.32 25.41 3.45
C GLU A 146 5.81 23.95 3.64
N GLU A 147 6.68 23.45 2.76
CA GLU A 147 7.17 22.06 2.79
C GLU A 147 8.30 21.80 3.80
N GLU A 148 9.20 22.76 4.03
CA GLU A 148 10.29 22.68 5.02
C GLU A 148 9.74 22.57 6.44
N TYR A 149 8.80 23.44 6.79
CA TYR A 149 8.21 23.46 8.11
C TYR A 149 7.14 22.37 8.30
N SER A 150 6.71 21.70 7.22
CA SER A 150 5.95 20.43 7.27
C SER A 150 6.79 19.23 7.76
N CYS A 151 8.09 19.38 8.03
CA CYS A 151 8.96 18.29 8.50
C CYS A 151 8.67 17.76 9.92
N GLU A 152 7.70 18.32 10.64
CA GLU A 152 7.24 17.80 11.94
C GLU A 152 6.59 16.41 11.89
N LYS A 153 6.01 16.08 10.74
CA LYS A 153 5.35 14.81 10.48
C LYS A 153 6.07 14.19 9.29
N GLU A 154 6.57 12.98 9.49
CA GLU A 154 7.05 12.18 8.38
C GLU A 154 5.90 12.02 7.38
N PRO A 155 6.07 12.43 6.11
CA PRO A 155 5.03 12.30 5.10
C PRO A 155 4.63 10.84 4.98
N ASP A 156 3.35 10.59 4.75
CA ASP A 156 2.93 9.22 4.46
C ASP A 156 3.45 8.76 3.09
N ASP A 157 3.48 7.45 2.88
CA ASP A 157 3.97 6.83 1.65
C ASP A 157 3.24 7.34 0.39
N GLY A 158 1.96 7.74 0.53
CA GLY A 158 1.16 8.30 -0.56
C GLY A 158 1.50 9.74 -0.86
N GLU A 159 1.82 10.53 0.16
CA GLU A 159 2.28 11.90 0.03
C GLU A 159 3.62 11.99 -0.69
N PHE A 160 4.58 11.11 -0.36
CA PHE A 160 5.83 10.98 -1.12
C PHE A 160 5.57 10.71 -2.60
N TYR A 161 4.71 9.72 -2.91
CA TYR A 161 4.36 9.41 -4.30
C TYR A 161 3.72 10.61 -4.99
N CYS A 162 2.72 11.23 -4.36
CA CYS A 162 1.96 12.34 -4.95
C CYS A 162 2.85 13.53 -5.29
N LYS A 163 3.68 13.98 -4.34
CA LYS A 163 4.55 15.14 -4.52
C LYS A 163 5.59 14.91 -5.61
N ILE A 164 6.24 13.75 -5.61
CA ILE A 164 7.19 13.38 -6.66
C ILE A 164 6.51 13.39 -8.03
N ARG A 165 5.33 12.76 -8.18
CA ARG A 165 4.62 12.72 -9.47
C ARG A 165 4.08 14.08 -9.90
N GLN A 166 3.64 14.93 -8.97
CA GLN A 166 3.21 16.30 -9.25
C GLN A 166 4.37 17.10 -9.85
N TYR A 167 5.56 17.06 -9.22
CA TYR A 167 6.73 17.77 -9.72
C TYR A 167 7.27 17.21 -11.03
N GLN A 168 7.17 15.91 -11.26
CA GLN A 168 7.46 15.29 -12.56
C GLN A 168 6.51 15.80 -13.66
N LYS A 169 5.20 15.91 -13.38
CA LYS A 169 4.21 16.45 -14.32
C LYS A 169 4.43 17.94 -14.60
N SER A 170 4.80 18.72 -13.61
CA SER A 170 5.11 20.15 -13.76
C SER A 170 6.54 20.42 -14.24
N GLN A 171 7.32 19.37 -14.52
CA GLN A 171 8.73 19.46 -14.93
C GLN A 171 9.62 20.27 -13.95
N ASN A 172 9.28 20.27 -12.66
CA ASN A 172 10.05 20.97 -11.63
C ASN A 172 11.10 20.04 -11.01
N VAL A 173 12.25 19.97 -11.67
CA VAL A 173 13.36 19.07 -11.31
C VAL A 173 13.91 19.35 -9.91
N TYR A 174 13.90 20.61 -9.47
CA TYR A 174 14.42 21.00 -8.15
C TYR A 174 13.60 20.38 -7.01
N PHE A 175 12.28 20.60 -7.00
CA PHE A 175 11.42 20.04 -5.96
C PHE A 175 11.28 18.52 -6.09
N GLU A 176 11.33 17.98 -7.31
CA GLU A 176 11.37 16.53 -7.52
C GLU A 176 12.56 15.90 -6.77
N GLU A 177 13.80 16.35 -7.03
CA GLU A 177 14.99 15.79 -6.39
C GLU A 177 15.00 16.00 -4.88
N ARG A 178 14.44 17.12 -4.41
CA ARG A 178 14.27 17.39 -2.98
C ARG A 178 13.39 16.33 -2.30
N TRP A 179 12.27 15.96 -2.92
CA TRP A 179 11.40 14.90 -2.41
C TRP A 179 12.03 13.50 -2.54
N TRP A 180 12.82 13.25 -3.60
CA TRP A 180 13.63 12.03 -3.70
C TRP A 180 14.70 11.92 -2.61
N ALA A 181 15.38 13.02 -2.29
CA ALA A 181 16.38 13.07 -1.23
C ALA A 181 15.73 12.79 0.14
N ARG A 182 14.57 13.39 0.40
CA ARG A 182 13.78 13.14 1.63
C ARG A 182 13.30 11.68 1.73
N LEU A 183 12.83 11.09 0.63
CA LEU A 183 12.44 9.67 0.63
C LEU A 183 13.66 8.78 0.85
N SER A 184 14.81 9.12 0.26
CA SER A 184 16.05 8.34 0.37
C SER A 184 16.65 8.39 1.79
N SER A 185 16.58 9.55 2.46
CA SER A 185 17.00 9.68 3.86
C SER A 185 16.09 8.90 4.82
N THR A 186 14.80 8.81 4.50
CA THR A 186 13.82 8.01 5.24
C THR A 186 14.01 6.51 4.98
N SER A 187 14.12 6.12 3.72
CA SER A 187 14.39 4.75 3.29
C SER A 187 14.89 4.69 1.85
N SER A 188 16.20 4.41 1.69
CA SER A 188 16.81 4.17 0.39
C SER A 188 16.16 3.03 -0.39
N THR A 189 15.62 2.03 0.31
CA THR A 189 14.91 0.91 -0.32
C THR A 189 13.58 1.36 -0.93
N LYS A 190 12.80 2.18 -0.21
CA LYS A 190 11.55 2.75 -0.75
C LYS A 190 11.83 3.61 -1.99
N ALA A 191 12.86 4.46 -1.93
CA ALA A 191 13.25 5.32 -3.05
C ALA A 191 13.62 4.49 -4.30
N LYS A 192 14.49 3.49 -4.15
CA LYS A 192 14.90 2.61 -5.26
C LYS A 192 13.71 1.88 -5.88
N ASN A 193 12.80 1.37 -5.04
CA ASN A 193 11.65 0.63 -5.51
C ASN A 193 10.64 1.54 -6.22
N LEU A 194 10.41 2.75 -5.71
CA LEU A 194 9.49 3.70 -6.32
C LEU A 194 9.96 4.15 -7.71
N ARG A 195 11.26 4.33 -7.92
CA ARG A 195 11.82 4.68 -9.25
C ARG A 195 11.47 3.68 -10.37
N ARG A 196 11.09 2.45 -10.01
CA ARG A 196 10.75 1.38 -10.95
C ARG A 196 9.25 1.30 -11.28
N LEU A 197 8.40 2.12 -10.66
CA LEU A 197 6.93 2.01 -10.78
C LEU A 197 6.27 3.38 -11.01
N ALA A 198 5.41 3.44 -12.03
CA ALA A 198 4.54 4.57 -12.33
C ALA A 198 3.03 4.20 -12.33
N ALA A 199 2.67 3.08 -11.71
CA ALA A 199 1.34 2.49 -11.84
C ALA A 199 0.26 3.05 -10.88
N PHE A 200 0.64 3.89 -9.90
CA PHE A 200 -0.28 4.37 -8.86
C PHE A 200 -0.83 5.78 -9.11
N ASP A 201 -0.80 6.25 -10.35
CA ASP A 201 -1.23 7.61 -10.71
C ASP A 201 -2.72 7.88 -10.47
N CYS A 202 -3.55 6.84 -10.27
CA CYS A 202 -4.96 7.00 -9.90
C CYS A 202 -5.16 7.81 -8.60
N GLN A 203 -4.19 7.83 -7.69
CA GLN A 203 -4.27 8.63 -6.47
C GLN A 203 -4.06 10.14 -6.71
N LEU A 204 -3.51 10.51 -7.87
CA LEU A 204 -3.42 11.92 -8.29
C LEU A 204 -4.79 12.43 -8.75
N ASP A 205 -5.56 11.56 -9.39
CA ASP A 205 -6.91 11.86 -9.86
C ASP A 205 -7.92 11.82 -8.70
N ILE A 206 -7.68 10.99 -7.68
CA ILE A 206 -8.53 10.81 -6.50
C ILE A 206 -7.66 10.93 -5.23
N PRO A 207 -7.48 12.15 -4.69
CA PRO A 207 -6.56 12.40 -3.57
C PRO A 207 -6.87 11.58 -2.30
N GLY A 208 -8.13 11.22 -2.07
CA GLY A 208 -8.54 10.38 -0.95
C GLY A 208 -7.86 8.99 -0.92
N LEU A 209 -7.44 8.44 -2.07
CA LEU A 209 -6.82 7.11 -2.15
C LEU A 209 -5.40 7.05 -1.58
N ARG A 210 -4.71 8.19 -1.47
CA ARG A 210 -3.28 8.25 -1.10
C ARG A 210 -2.97 7.64 0.27
N SER A 211 -3.91 7.69 1.22
CA SER A 211 -3.70 7.17 2.58
C SER A 211 -3.53 5.65 2.66
N GLY A 212 -3.91 4.93 1.60
CA GLY A 212 -3.73 3.48 1.53
C GLY A 212 -2.34 3.05 1.05
N MET A 213 -1.51 3.97 0.56
CA MET A 213 -0.23 3.66 -0.08
C MET A 213 0.79 3.05 0.90
N ARG A 214 1.52 2.02 0.45
CA ARG A 214 2.57 1.36 1.24
C ARG A 214 3.80 1.08 0.36
N LEU A 215 4.68 2.06 0.26
CA LEU A 215 5.97 1.94 -0.45
C LEU A 215 6.84 0.81 0.12
N GLY A 216 6.64 0.48 1.41
CA GLY A 216 7.28 -0.67 2.05
C GLY A 216 6.98 -2.01 1.38
N THR A 217 5.83 -2.19 0.73
CA THR A 217 5.41 -3.47 0.12
C THR A 217 5.87 -3.63 -1.34
N LEU A 218 6.44 -2.58 -1.95
CA LEU A 218 6.86 -2.63 -3.36
C LEU A 218 7.92 -3.71 -3.64
N HIS A 219 8.81 -3.99 -2.69
CA HIS A 219 9.79 -5.07 -2.85
C HIS A 219 9.12 -6.44 -2.99
N THR A 220 8.04 -6.68 -2.26
CA THR A 220 7.21 -7.89 -2.36
C THR A 220 6.56 -7.97 -3.73
N MET A 221 6.01 -6.85 -4.22
CA MET A 221 5.42 -6.75 -5.56
C MET A 221 6.39 -7.18 -6.65
N PHE A 222 7.61 -6.62 -6.65
CA PHE A 222 8.64 -7.01 -7.63
C PHE A 222 9.09 -8.45 -7.48
N ALA A 223 9.13 -8.99 -6.25
CA ALA A 223 9.54 -10.37 -6.02
C ALA A 223 8.48 -11.39 -6.47
N MET A 224 7.20 -11.02 -6.53
CA MET A 224 6.12 -11.90 -7.00
C MET A 224 6.19 -12.16 -8.50
N LYS A 225 6.60 -11.17 -9.29
CA LYS A 225 6.50 -11.17 -10.76
C LYS A 225 5.06 -11.31 -11.28
N CYS A 226 4.09 -10.75 -10.57
CA CYS A 226 2.67 -10.78 -10.94
C CYS A 226 2.24 -9.43 -11.51
N ASP A 227 2.94 -8.95 -12.53
CA ASP A 227 2.82 -7.57 -13.01
C ASP A 227 1.42 -7.32 -13.62
N GLU A 228 0.87 -8.31 -14.33
CA GLU A 228 -0.45 -8.25 -14.94
C GLU A 228 -1.57 -8.21 -13.90
N GLU A 229 -1.49 -9.03 -12.85
CA GLU A 229 -2.48 -9.05 -11.77
C GLU A 229 -2.43 -7.75 -10.96
N ILE A 230 -1.22 -7.24 -10.69
CA ILE A 230 -1.01 -5.96 -10.01
C ILE A 230 -1.65 -4.82 -10.82
N LEU A 231 -1.33 -4.71 -12.11
CA LEU A 231 -1.85 -3.66 -12.97
C LEU A 231 -3.37 -3.75 -13.11
N ARG A 232 -3.91 -4.96 -13.25
CA ARG A 232 -5.36 -5.19 -13.33
C ARG A 232 -6.08 -4.80 -12.05
N TYR A 233 -5.49 -5.03 -10.88
CA TYR A 233 -6.07 -4.57 -9.60
C TYR A 233 -6.06 -3.04 -9.51
N LEU A 234 -4.95 -2.39 -9.86
CA LEU A 234 -4.88 -0.92 -9.83
C LEU A 234 -5.88 -0.28 -10.78
N GLU A 235 -6.07 -0.85 -11.96
CA GLU A 235 -7.13 -0.42 -12.89
C GLU A 235 -8.53 -0.70 -12.33
N HIS A 236 -8.72 -1.81 -11.60
CA HIS A 236 -9.98 -2.08 -10.90
C HIS A 236 -10.30 -1.02 -9.84
N VAL A 237 -9.30 -0.60 -9.03
CA VAL A 237 -9.46 0.51 -8.08
C VAL A 237 -9.92 1.76 -8.81
N LYS A 238 -9.19 2.17 -9.86
CA LYS A 238 -9.52 3.36 -10.64
C LYS A 238 -10.94 3.29 -11.24
N THR A 239 -11.28 2.15 -11.84
CA THR A 239 -12.58 1.93 -12.50
C THR A 239 -13.74 2.03 -11.51
N ILE A 240 -13.62 1.42 -10.33
CA ILE A 240 -14.70 1.46 -9.32
C ILE A 240 -14.91 2.88 -8.80
N TRP A 241 -13.84 3.57 -8.41
CA TRP A 241 -13.96 4.95 -7.92
C TRP A 241 -14.45 5.91 -8.99
N SER A 242 -13.98 5.76 -10.22
CA SER A 242 -14.50 6.54 -11.35
C SER A 242 -15.99 6.29 -11.57
N ARG A 243 -16.47 5.04 -11.44
CA ARG A 243 -17.91 4.73 -11.56
C ARG A 243 -18.73 5.29 -10.41
N ILE A 244 -18.28 5.15 -9.17
CA ILE A 244 -18.93 5.74 -7.98
C ILE A 244 -19.17 7.24 -8.18
N LEU A 245 -18.19 7.92 -8.80
CA LEU A 245 -18.19 9.36 -9.03
C LEU A 245 -18.64 9.72 -10.45
N ARG A 246 -19.34 8.79 -11.13
CA ARG A 246 -19.98 9.01 -12.43
C ARG A 246 -19.03 9.53 -13.52
N ARG A 247 -17.74 9.18 -13.42
CA ARG A 247 -16.63 9.59 -14.30
C ARG A 247 -16.39 11.09 -14.34
N ASP A 248 -16.83 11.82 -13.32
CA ASP A 248 -16.61 13.27 -13.20
C ASP A 248 -15.24 13.54 -12.54
N ALA A 249 -14.34 14.19 -13.30
CA ALA A 249 -13.00 14.54 -12.84
C ALA A 249 -12.99 15.52 -11.66
N HIS A 250 -13.92 16.49 -11.63
CA HIS A 250 -14.03 17.43 -10.52
C HIS A 250 -14.59 16.74 -9.28
N ALA A 251 -15.54 15.81 -9.43
CA ALA A 251 -16.02 15.00 -8.31
C ALA A 251 -14.90 14.13 -7.71
N MET A 252 -14.05 13.53 -8.55
CA MET A 252 -12.91 12.72 -8.10
C MET A 252 -11.93 13.50 -7.21
N GLN A 253 -11.70 14.78 -7.50
CA GLN A 253 -10.83 15.64 -6.72
C GLN A 253 -11.41 16.03 -5.34
N LYS A 254 -12.74 15.97 -5.17
CA LYS A 254 -13.41 16.32 -3.90
C LYS A 254 -13.39 15.21 -2.86
N VAL A 255 -12.99 13.98 -3.24
CA VAL A 255 -13.02 12.83 -2.35
C VAL A 255 -11.90 12.90 -1.32
N ASP A 256 -12.29 12.97 -0.05
CA ASP A 256 -11.38 12.99 1.08
C ASP A 256 -10.97 11.57 1.57
N ARG A 257 -9.96 11.55 2.44
CA ARG A 257 -9.44 10.31 3.06
C ARG A 257 -10.48 9.61 3.93
N ALA A 258 -11.37 10.36 4.60
CA ALA A 258 -12.36 9.80 5.51
C ALA A 258 -13.43 9.00 4.76
N THR A 259 -13.85 9.53 3.60
CA THR A 259 -14.78 8.90 2.68
C THR A 259 -14.22 7.59 2.13
N VAL A 260 -12.97 7.59 1.63
CA VAL A 260 -12.31 6.35 1.18
C VAL A 260 -12.23 5.35 2.32
N LYS A 261 -11.84 5.79 3.51
CA LYS A 261 -11.70 4.90 4.67
C LYS A 261 -13.01 4.27 5.14
N ALA A 262 -14.12 4.98 5.00
CA ALA A 262 -15.44 4.48 5.35
C ALA A 262 -15.98 3.48 4.31
N LEU A 263 -15.66 3.69 3.03
CA LEU A 263 -16.17 2.85 1.94
C LEU A 263 -15.31 1.62 1.67
N GLU A 264 -13.99 1.69 1.85
CA GLU A 264 -13.11 0.55 1.60
C GLU A 264 -13.51 -0.67 2.44
N LEU A 265 -13.42 -1.88 1.84
CA LEU A 265 -13.83 -3.14 2.47
C LEU A 265 -15.32 -3.24 2.83
N THR A 266 -16.19 -2.40 2.26
CA THR A 266 -17.64 -2.53 2.41
C THR A 266 -18.31 -2.99 1.12
N ALA A 267 -19.47 -3.65 1.23
CA ALA A 267 -20.33 -3.98 0.10
C ALA A 267 -21.80 -3.57 0.33
N PRO A 268 -22.13 -2.26 0.32
CA PRO A 268 -23.51 -1.77 0.53
C PRO A 268 -24.58 -2.35 -0.40
N GLY A 269 -24.22 -2.82 -1.59
CA GLY A 269 -25.12 -3.49 -2.53
C GLY A 269 -25.46 -4.94 -2.15
N ALA A 270 -24.52 -5.64 -1.50
CA ALA A 270 -24.68 -7.04 -1.09
C ALA A 270 -25.04 -7.21 0.41
N SER A 271 -24.60 -6.28 1.26
CA SER A 271 -24.71 -6.36 2.73
C SER A 271 -25.66 -5.30 3.27
N ARG A 272 -26.77 -5.73 3.90
CA ARG A 272 -27.73 -4.82 4.56
C ARG A 272 -27.09 -4.04 5.72
N ALA A 273 -26.15 -4.66 6.43
CA ALA A 273 -25.45 -4.03 7.55
C ALA A 273 -24.57 -2.86 7.07
N ASP A 274 -23.80 -3.10 6.00
CA ASP A 274 -22.97 -2.07 5.37
C ASP A 274 -23.86 -0.98 4.79
N SER A 275 -24.93 -1.37 4.07
CA SER A 275 -25.87 -0.45 3.46
C SER A 275 -26.46 0.52 4.48
N THR A 276 -26.94 0.00 5.62
CA THR A 276 -27.52 0.82 6.69
C THR A 276 -26.49 1.76 7.32
N THR A 277 -25.27 1.28 7.52
CA THR A 277 -24.19 2.04 8.15
C THR A 277 -23.72 3.17 7.25
N ILE A 278 -23.40 2.86 5.98
CA ILE A 278 -22.90 3.83 5.02
C ILE A 278 -23.98 4.82 4.62
N LEU A 279 -25.23 4.39 4.39
CA LEU A 279 -26.33 5.32 4.06
C LEU A 279 -26.53 6.39 5.13
N ARG A 280 -26.42 6.02 6.43
CA ARG A 280 -26.50 6.99 7.53
C ARG A 280 -25.38 8.02 7.44
N GLN A 281 -24.15 7.60 7.14
CA GLN A 281 -23.00 8.50 7.01
C GLN A 281 -23.13 9.41 5.79
N VAL A 282 -23.61 8.90 4.65
CA VAL A 282 -23.88 9.69 3.44
C VAL A 282 -24.96 10.74 3.71
N ARG A 283 -26.10 10.35 4.30
CA ARG A 283 -27.22 11.28 4.57
C ARG A 283 -26.87 12.37 5.56
N SER A 284 -26.10 12.04 6.59
CA SER A 284 -25.61 13.01 7.58
C SER A 284 -24.48 13.91 7.05
N GLY A 285 -23.92 13.61 5.86
CA GLY A 285 -22.76 14.32 5.32
C GLY A 285 -21.45 14.03 6.06
N GLN A 286 -21.41 13.00 6.91
CA GLN A 286 -20.19 12.57 7.60
C GLN A 286 -19.12 12.07 6.62
N ILE A 287 -19.57 11.49 5.50
CA ILE A 287 -18.73 11.17 4.34
C ILE A 287 -19.30 11.90 3.12
N LEU A 288 -18.46 12.16 2.10
CA LEU A 288 -18.83 12.98 0.95
C LEU A 288 -19.27 14.40 1.39
N ALA A 289 -18.61 14.97 2.41
CA ALA A 289 -18.97 16.28 2.97
C ALA A 289 -18.90 17.41 1.94
N SER A 290 -17.96 17.32 0.99
CA SER A 290 -17.75 18.27 -0.11
C SER A 290 -18.82 18.24 -1.22
N PHE A 291 -19.84 17.39 -1.09
CA PHE A 291 -20.91 17.20 -2.08
C PHE A 291 -22.25 17.67 -1.53
N ALA A 292 -23.07 18.27 -2.40
CA ALA A 292 -24.43 18.64 -2.07
C ALA A 292 -25.31 17.40 -1.84
N GLU A 293 -26.43 17.56 -1.13
CA GLU A 293 -27.32 16.44 -0.78
C GLU A 293 -27.79 15.63 -2.01
N ARG A 294 -28.21 16.32 -3.08
CA ARG A 294 -28.60 15.66 -4.35
C ARG A 294 -27.45 14.91 -5.02
N GLU A 295 -26.22 15.43 -4.93
CA GLU A 295 -25.04 14.76 -5.47
C GLU A 295 -24.73 13.50 -4.65
N ARG A 296 -24.83 13.59 -3.31
CA ARG A 296 -24.65 12.44 -2.40
C ARG A 296 -25.67 11.34 -2.66
N GLU A 297 -26.93 11.67 -2.95
CA GLU A 297 -27.95 10.69 -3.33
C GLU A 297 -27.61 9.98 -4.65
N ALA A 298 -27.12 10.72 -5.65
CA ALA A 298 -26.69 10.12 -6.91
C ALA A 298 -25.46 9.21 -6.73
N ILE A 299 -24.47 9.65 -5.95
CA ILE A 299 -23.28 8.85 -5.62
C ILE A 299 -23.67 7.59 -4.84
N TRP A 300 -24.63 7.70 -3.91
CA TRP A 300 -25.13 6.55 -3.15
C TRP A 300 -25.67 5.43 -4.05
N ASN A 301 -26.45 5.77 -5.08
CA ASN A 301 -26.96 4.78 -6.03
C ASN A 301 -25.82 4.04 -6.76
N GLU A 302 -24.75 4.75 -7.12
CA GLU A 302 -23.57 4.13 -7.71
C GLU A 302 -22.82 3.26 -6.70
N ILE A 303 -22.63 3.71 -5.46
CA ILE A 303 -22.02 2.92 -4.37
C ILE A 303 -22.73 1.57 -4.23
N VAL A 304 -24.06 1.58 -4.16
CA VAL A 304 -24.86 0.35 -4.08
C VAL A 304 -24.68 -0.49 -5.33
N SER A 305 -24.73 0.12 -6.52
CA SER A 305 -24.63 -0.58 -7.81
C SER A 305 -23.28 -1.25 -8.04
N VAL A 306 -22.17 -0.63 -7.66
CA VAL A 306 -20.82 -1.20 -7.87
C VAL A 306 -20.47 -2.30 -6.87
N SER A 307 -21.22 -2.39 -5.77
CA SER A 307 -20.90 -3.25 -4.62
C SER A 307 -21.90 -4.38 -4.41
N THR A 308 -22.63 -4.76 -5.46
CA THR A 308 -23.59 -5.88 -5.43
C THR A 308 -22.93 -7.26 -5.34
N ASP A 309 -21.71 -7.38 -5.85
CA ASP A 309 -20.99 -8.66 -5.98
C ASP A 309 -19.52 -8.57 -5.52
N ARG A 310 -19.11 -7.43 -4.97
CA ARG A 310 -17.71 -7.15 -4.60
C ARG A 310 -17.60 -6.06 -3.54
N LEU A 311 -16.51 -6.07 -2.80
CA LEU A 311 -16.14 -5.00 -1.88
C LEU A 311 -15.64 -3.78 -2.67
N ILE A 312 -15.82 -2.58 -2.10
CA ILE A 312 -15.23 -1.36 -2.66
C ILE A 312 -13.72 -1.39 -2.41
N PRO A 313 -12.88 -1.36 -3.46
CA PRO A 313 -11.44 -1.48 -3.34
C PRO A 313 -10.79 -0.11 -3.04
N SER A 314 -9.59 -0.12 -2.50
CA SER A 314 -8.74 1.06 -2.34
C SER A 314 -7.27 0.67 -2.48
N LEU A 315 -6.35 1.64 -2.37
CA LEU A 315 -4.93 1.28 -2.27
C LEU A 315 -4.64 0.47 -1.00
N PHE A 316 -5.38 0.70 0.09
CA PHE A 316 -5.23 -0.09 1.30
C PHE A 316 -5.59 -1.57 1.04
N THR A 317 -6.73 -1.83 0.40
CA THR A 317 -7.16 -3.21 0.09
C THR A 317 -6.20 -3.86 -0.90
N PHE A 318 -5.72 -3.11 -1.90
CA PHE A 318 -4.70 -3.59 -2.83
C PHE A 318 -3.46 -4.10 -2.11
N PHE A 319 -2.91 -3.34 -1.15
CA PHE A 319 -1.71 -3.77 -0.42
C PHE A 319 -1.97 -4.94 0.54
N GLU A 320 -3.17 -5.06 1.12
CA GLU A 320 -3.56 -6.26 1.87
C GLU A 320 -3.62 -7.49 0.96
N ASP A 321 -4.27 -7.36 -0.19
CA ASP A 321 -4.45 -8.45 -1.14
C ASP A 321 -3.13 -8.85 -1.82
N VAL A 322 -2.20 -7.91 -2.01
CA VAL A 322 -0.83 -8.19 -2.45
C VAL A 322 -0.10 -9.10 -1.47
N ASN A 323 -0.27 -8.91 -0.15
CA ASN A 323 0.35 -9.79 0.84
C ASN A 323 -0.22 -11.21 0.79
N TYR A 324 -1.51 -11.35 0.49
CA TYR A 324 -2.14 -12.64 0.28
C TYR A 324 -1.66 -13.28 -1.04
N LEU A 325 -1.71 -12.53 -2.14
CA LEU A 325 -1.25 -12.94 -3.46
C LEU A 325 0.21 -13.41 -3.44
N HIS A 326 1.06 -12.77 -2.63
CA HIS A 326 2.46 -13.16 -2.49
C HIS A 326 2.63 -14.62 -2.07
N ARG A 327 1.81 -15.09 -1.12
CA ARG A 327 1.84 -16.48 -0.66
C ARG A 327 1.40 -17.43 -1.77
N LEU A 328 0.42 -17.01 -2.57
CA LEU A 328 -0.07 -17.81 -3.69
C LEU A 328 0.98 -17.87 -4.81
N ALA A 329 1.60 -16.74 -5.14
CA ALA A 329 2.66 -16.64 -6.13
C ALA A 329 3.85 -17.55 -5.77
N ASP A 330 4.22 -17.61 -4.50
CA ASP A 330 5.29 -18.50 -4.04
C ASP A 330 4.94 -19.99 -4.18
N CYS A 331 3.67 -20.36 -4.05
CA CYS A 331 3.21 -21.72 -4.37
C CYS A 331 3.34 -22.00 -5.87
N VAL A 332 2.85 -21.08 -6.70
CA VAL A 332 2.83 -21.24 -8.16
C VAL A 332 4.24 -21.28 -8.75
N LYS A 333 5.20 -20.53 -8.18
CA LYS A 333 6.64 -20.59 -8.52
C LYS A 333 7.28 -21.98 -8.29
N GLN A 334 6.65 -22.87 -7.53
CA GLN A 334 7.12 -24.25 -7.41
C GLN A 334 6.95 -25.03 -8.71
N LEU A 335 5.99 -24.64 -9.56
CA LEU A 335 5.65 -25.34 -10.80
C LEU A 335 6.54 -24.93 -11.99
N VAL A 336 7.23 -23.79 -11.92
CA VAL A 336 7.97 -23.23 -13.07
C VAL A 336 9.32 -22.66 -12.65
N GLN A 337 10.23 -22.56 -13.60
CA GLN A 337 11.46 -21.80 -13.43
C GLN A 337 11.27 -20.41 -14.05
N LEU A 338 11.47 -19.36 -13.26
CA LEU A 338 11.34 -17.99 -13.74
C LEU A 338 12.68 -17.51 -14.32
N SER A 339 12.64 -16.93 -15.51
CA SER A 339 13.72 -16.08 -16.02
C SER A 339 13.59 -14.67 -15.44
N ASP A 340 14.59 -13.80 -15.68
CA ASP A 340 14.56 -12.42 -15.19
C ASP A 340 13.54 -11.54 -15.94
N GLU A 341 13.18 -11.88 -17.17
CA GLU A 341 12.26 -11.12 -18.01
C GLU A 341 10.80 -11.57 -17.91
N ASP A 342 10.57 -12.80 -17.44
CA ASP A 342 9.22 -13.36 -17.40
C ASP A 342 8.40 -12.87 -16.22
N SER A 343 7.13 -12.52 -16.48
CA SER A 343 6.10 -12.56 -15.45
C SER A 343 5.78 -14.01 -15.06
N LEU A 344 5.23 -14.20 -13.86
CA LEU A 344 4.83 -15.52 -13.38
C LEU A 344 3.74 -16.13 -14.26
N SER A 345 2.79 -15.31 -14.71
CA SER A 345 1.70 -15.74 -15.59
C SER A 345 2.21 -16.13 -16.98
N ASP A 346 3.15 -15.37 -17.55
CA ASP A 346 3.79 -15.73 -18.82
C ASP A 346 4.62 -17.00 -18.71
N ALA A 347 5.40 -17.15 -17.63
CA ALA A 347 6.21 -18.34 -17.40
C ALA A 347 5.36 -19.62 -17.37
N ILE A 348 4.20 -19.59 -16.69
CA ILE A 348 3.30 -20.75 -16.66
C ILE A 348 2.66 -20.96 -18.03
N ARG A 349 2.25 -19.89 -18.71
CA ARG A 349 1.63 -19.99 -20.05
C ARG A 349 2.58 -20.61 -21.07
N LYS A 350 3.88 -20.29 -21.02
CA LYS A 350 4.92 -20.90 -21.88
C LYS A 350 5.03 -22.41 -21.70
N HIS A 351 4.70 -22.91 -20.51
CA HIS A 351 4.71 -24.34 -20.20
C HIS A 351 3.36 -25.02 -20.48
N TYR A 352 2.40 -24.34 -21.09
CA TYR A 352 1.18 -25.01 -21.55
C TYR A 352 1.47 -25.84 -22.80
N SER A 353 1.32 -27.16 -22.69
CA SER A 353 1.56 -28.10 -23.80
C SER A 353 0.28 -28.77 -24.31
N GLY A 354 -0.88 -28.46 -23.71
CA GLY A 354 -2.15 -29.12 -24.02
C GLY A 354 -2.19 -30.61 -23.62
N VAL A 355 -1.24 -31.06 -22.79
CA VAL A 355 -1.20 -32.46 -22.35
C VAL A 355 -2.48 -32.81 -21.57
N ASN A 356 -3.01 -34.01 -21.78
CA ASN A 356 -4.28 -34.45 -21.18
C ASN A 356 -5.50 -33.57 -21.56
N GLN A 357 -5.41 -32.68 -22.56
CA GLN A 357 -6.57 -31.94 -23.07
C GLN A 357 -7.15 -32.61 -24.32
N ILE A 358 -8.42 -32.33 -24.56
CA ILE A 358 -9.17 -32.76 -25.74
C ILE A 358 -9.50 -31.52 -26.56
N GLU A 359 -9.43 -31.63 -27.89
CA GLU A 359 -9.76 -30.52 -28.78
C GLU A 359 -11.20 -30.01 -28.52
N ASN A 360 -11.36 -28.68 -28.54
CA ASN A 360 -12.63 -27.99 -28.28
C ASN A 360 -13.26 -28.24 -26.89
N GLN A 361 -12.46 -28.73 -25.93
CA GLN A 361 -12.88 -28.92 -24.54
C GLN A 361 -11.80 -28.49 -23.56
N TYR A 362 -12.17 -28.19 -22.32
CA TYR A 362 -11.24 -27.94 -21.22
C TYR A 362 -11.72 -28.60 -19.92
N ILE A 363 -10.78 -28.91 -19.04
CA ILE A 363 -11.06 -29.55 -17.75
C ILE A 363 -11.35 -28.51 -16.68
N THR A 364 -12.39 -28.75 -15.88
CA THR A 364 -12.75 -27.97 -14.68
C THR A 364 -12.82 -28.86 -13.44
N GLN A 365 -12.27 -28.38 -12.31
CA GLN A 365 -12.35 -29.05 -11.01
C GLN A 365 -13.57 -28.54 -10.24
N ASP A 366 -14.67 -29.30 -10.29
CA ASP A 366 -15.94 -28.95 -9.63
C ASP A 366 -16.05 -29.45 -8.18
N ALA A 367 -15.13 -30.33 -7.75
CA ALA A 367 -14.96 -30.75 -6.35
C ALA A 367 -13.52 -31.25 -6.14
N GLU A 368 -13.12 -31.53 -4.89
CA GLU A 368 -11.73 -31.89 -4.54
C GLU A 368 -11.11 -32.95 -5.46
N PHE A 369 -11.86 -34.01 -5.77
CA PHE A 369 -11.42 -35.08 -6.66
C PHE A 369 -12.26 -35.21 -7.95
N ARG A 370 -13.17 -34.26 -8.23
CA ARG A 370 -14.09 -34.32 -9.38
C ARG A 370 -13.66 -33.35 -10.47
N PHE A 371 -13.44 -33.90 -11.66
CA PHE A 371 -13.04 -33.16 -12.86
C PHE A 371 -14.07 -33.36 -13.96
N VAL A 372 -14.48 -32.27 -14.59
CA VAL A 372 -15.54 -32.23 -15.60
C VAL A 372 -15.01 -31.57 -16.87
N LEU A 373 -15.26 -32.20 -18.02
CA LEU A 373 -14.98 -31.63 -19.33
C LEU A 373 -16.07 -30.62 -19.70
N ARG A 374 -15.65 -29.44 -20.15
CA ARG A 374 -16.50 -28.35 -20.60
C ARG A 374 -16.17 -28.01 -22.05
N PRO A 375 -17.15 -27.65 -22.90
CA PRO A 375 -16.86 -27.17 -24.23
C PRO A 375 -16.13 -25.81 -24.17
N GLY A 376 -15.10 -25.62 -24.99
CA GLY A 376 -14.36 -24.35 -25.06
C GLY A 376 -13.16 -24.41 -26.01
N VAL A 377 -12.64 -23.25 -26.39
CA VAL A 377 -11.52 -23.16 -27.35
C VAL A 377 -10.17 -23.29 -26.66
N PHE A 378 -9.08 -23.37 -27.44
CA PHE A 378 -7.71 -23.43 -26.91
C PHE A 378 -7.42 -22.35 -25.87
N ASN A 379 -7.84 -21.11 -26.11
CA ASN A 379 -7.61 -20.02 -25.16
C ASN A 379 -8.34 -20.25 -23.83
N ASP A 380 -9.53 -20.86 -23.85
CA ASP A 380 -10.26 -21.21 -22.63
C ASP A 380 -9.49 -22.26 -21.81
N GLN A 381 -8.88 -23.25 -22.47
CA GLN A 381 -8.07 -24.27 -21.79
C GLN A 381 -6.93 -23.62 -20.99
N VAL A 382 -6.22 -22.67 -21.60
CA VAL A 382 -5.11 -21.96 -20.96
C VAL A 382 -5.61 -21.07 -19.82
N GLU A 383 -6.63 -20.25 -20.07
CA GLU A 383 -7.16 -19.29 -19.08
C GLU A 383 -7.80 -19.98 -17.87
N PHE A 384 -8.68 -20.95 -18.10
CA PHE A 384 -9.31 -21.70 -17.00
C PHE A 384 -8.31 -22.62 -16.30
N GLY A 385 -7.33 -23.15 -17.02
CA GLY A 385 -6.21 -23.88 -16.44
C GLY A 385 -5.40 -23.02 -15.46
N LEU A 386 -4.99 -21.82 -15.89
CA LEU A 386 -4.27 -20.86 -15.05
C LEU A 386 -5.08 -20.46 -13.81
N ARG A 387 -6.38 -20.12 -13.98
CA ARG A 387 -7.26 -19.76 -12.85
C ARG A 387 -7.40 -20.90 -11.85
N GLN A 388 -7.48 -22.14 -12.31
CA GLN A 388 -7.55 -23.31 -11.44
C GLN A 388 -6.25 -23.55 -10.68
N ILE A 389 -5.08 -23.30 -11.29
CA ILE A 389 -3.78 -23.31 -10.60
C ILE A 389 -3.77 -22.28 -9.47
N TRP A 390 -4.19 -21.04 -9.74
CA TRP A 390 -4.27 -20.00 -8.71
C TRP A 390 -5.28 -20.33 -7.61
N ALA A 391 -6.45 -20.88 -7.97
CA ALA A 391 -7.46 -21.32 -7.00
C ALA A 391 -6.97 -22.50 -6.15
N ALA A 392 -6.18 -23.41 -6.72
CA ALA A 392 -5.56 -24.51 -5.98
C ALA A 392 -4.45 -24.01 -5.05
N ALA A 393 -3.64 -23.04 -5.48
CA ALA A 393 -2.69 -22.35 -4.61
C ALA A 393 -3.42 -21.70 -3.43
N GLY A 394 -4.54 -21.00 -3.68
CA GLY A 394 -5.40 -20.41 -2.64
C GLY A 394 -5.94 -21.43 -1.63
N ARG A 395 -6.24 -22.66 -2.06
CA ARG A 395 -6.69 -23.74 -1.16
C ARG A 395 -5.55 -24.35 -0.34
N LYS A 396 -4.34 -24.42 -0.92
CA LYS A 396 -3.23 -25.23 -0.37
C LYS A 396 -2.06 -24.41 0.20
N TYR A 397 -2.09 -23.08 0.15
CA TYR A 397 -0.93 -22.24 0.52
C TYR A 397 -0.44 -22.42 1.97
N VAL A 398 -1.29 -22.89 2.89
CA VAL A 398 -0.89 -23.18 4.27
C VAL A 398 -0.03 -24.45 4.35
N ALA A 399 -0.30 -25.43 3.49
CA ALA A 399 0.37 -26.73 3.46
C ALA A 399 1.55 -26.78 2.46
N ILE A 400 1.57 -25.90 1.45
CA ILE A 400 2.69 -25.79 0.49
C ILE A 400 3.84 -25.00 1.15
N PRO A 401 5.05 -25.58 1.24
CA PRO A 401 6.16 -24.92 1.89
C PRO A 401 6.69 -23.79 1.01
N VAL A 402 6.97 -22.63 1.62
CA VAL A 402 7.64 -21.52 0.94
C VAL A 402 9.04 -21.97 0.52
N GLN A 403 9.43 -21.71 -0.73
CA GLN A 403 10.79 -21.90 -1.22
C GLN A 403 11.76 -21.06 -0.36
N ARG A 404 12.35 -21.65 0.68
CA ARG A 404 13.35 -20.97 1.51
C ARG A 404 14.58 -20.70 0.66
N LYS A 405 14.88 -19.43 0.38
CA LYS A 405 16.23 -19.01 -0.02
C LYS A 405 17.17 -19.44 1.11
N LYS A 406 18.15 -20.30 0.79
CA LYS A 406 19.15 -20.92 1.69
C LYS A 406 19.21 -20.24 3.06
N ALA A 407 18.56 -20.83 4.06
CA ALA A 407 18.70 -20.35 5.43
C ALA A 407 20.16 -20.55 5.85
N LYS A 408 20.76 -19.50 6.41
CA LYS A 408 21.91 -19.66 7.29
C LYS A 408 21.55 -20.72 8.34
N GLN A 409 22.53 -21.58 8.63
CA GLN A 409 22.42 -22.69 9.57
C GLN A 409 21.69 -22.31 10.87
N ASP A 410 21.01 -23.33 11.38
CA ASP A 410 20.23 -23.37 12.62
C ASP A 410 18.82 -22.79 12.55
N LEU A 411 17.85 -23.72 12.56
CA LEU A 411 16.75 -23.77 13.53
C LEU A 411 15.97 -25.09 13.34
N LEU A 412 16.13 -25.98 14.31
CA LEU A 412 15.32 -27.16 14.69
C LEU A 412 14.21 -27.58 13.71
N ALA A 413 14.41 -28.71 13.05
CA ALA A 413 13.43 -29.36 12.17
C ALA A 413 12.13 -29.70 12.92
N LYS A 414 11.01 -29.16 12.45
CA LYS A 414 9.65 -29.60 12.84
C LYS A 414 9.16 -30.72 11.91
N PRO A 415 8.27 -31.63 12.39
CA PRO A 415 7.84 -32.84 11.69
C PRO A 415 6.79 -32.56 10.59
N THR A 416 7.09 -31.67 9.64
CA THR A 416 6.16 -31.17 8.60
C THR A 416 6.50 -31.60 7.17
N THR A 417 7.54 -32.41 6.98
CA THR A 417 8.06 -32.78 5.64
C THR A 417 7.05 -33.57 4.80
N ASN A 418 6.46 -34.64 5.32
CA ASN A 418 5.66 -35.58 4.50
C ASN A 418 4.33 -34.98 3.97
N LEU A 419 3.64 -34.17 4.79
CA LEU A 419 2.40 -33.47 4.38
C LEU A 419 2.66 -32.42 3.31
N SER A 420 3.81 -31.73 3.40
CA SER A 420 4.21 -30.70 2.45
C SER A 420 4.56 -31.27 1.07
N GLU A 421 5.16 -32.46 1.04
CA GLU A 421 5.52 -33.18 -0.19
C GLU A 421 4.29 -33.76 -0.89
N THR A 422 3.36 -34.36 -0.13
CA THR A 422 2.08 -34.85 -0.68
C THR A 422 1.29 -33.70 -1.32
N THR A 423 1.22 -32.55 -0.64
CA THR A 423 0.52 -31.36 -1.14
C THR A 423 1.17 -30.82 -2.42
N LEU A 424 2.50 -30.81 -2.51
CA LEU A 424 3.25 -30.41 -3.70
C LEU A 424 3.03 -31.37 -4.87
N TYR A 425 3.02 -32.69 -4.61
CA TYR A 425 2.70 -33.69 -5.61
C TYR A 425 1.31 -33.46 -6.19
N GLU A 426 0.28 -33.31 -5.34
CA GLU A 426 -1.09 -33.08 -5.79
C GLU A 426 -1.22 -31.78 -6.59
N PHE A 427 -0.50 -30.73 -6.18
CA PHE A 427 -0.49 -29.45 -6.89
C PHE A 427 0.13 -29.59 -8.28
N ALA A 428 1.24 -30.32 -8.41
CA ALA A 428 1.87 -30.61 -9.70
C ALA A 428 1.02 -31.57 -10.56
N ALA A 429 0.37 -32.56 -9.97
CA ALA A 429 -0.53 -33.48 -10.64
C ALA A 429 -1.75 -32.75 -11.22
N LEU A 430 -2.29 -31.78 -10.48
CA LEU A 430 -3.35 -30.90 -10.97
C LEU A 430 -2.87 -30.07 -12.17
N ALA A 431 -1.71 -29.40 -12.06
CA ALA A 431 -1.16 -28.60 -13.16
C ALA A 431 -0.95 -29.45 -14.44
N TYR A 432 -0.41 -30.65 -14.29
CA TYR A 432 -0.25 -31.59 -15.40
C TYR A 432 -1.58 -32.05 -16.01
N ARG A 433 -2.58 -32.33 -15.19
CA ARG A 433 -3.93 -32.65 -15.66
C ARG A 433 -4.57 -31.49 -16.43
N LEU A 434 -4.25 -30.25 -16.07
CA LEU A 434 -4.76 -29.04 -16.72
C LEU A 434 -3.98 -28.65 -17.99
N GLY A 435 -3.02 -29.46 -18.44
CA GLY A 435 -2.28 -29.20 -19.68
C GLY A 435 -0.96 -28.46 -19.54
N PHE A 436 -0.51 -28.21 -18.31
CA PHE A 436 0.78 -27.57 -18.06
C PHE A 436 1.88 -28.63 -17.84
N ASN A 437 2.99 -28.47 -18.55
CA ASN A 437 4.10 -29.39 -18.51
C ASN A 437 5.44 -28.63 -18.47
N SER A 438 6.13 -28.76 -17.35
CA SER A 438 7.47 -28.22 -17.14
C SER A 438 8.33 -29.28 -16.46
N ASP A 439 9.66 -29.16 -16.54
CA ASP A 439 10.58 -30.06 -15.85
C ASP A 439 10.33 -30.08 -14.34
N ARG A 440 9.92 -28.95 -13.76
CA ARG A 440 9.52 -28.86 -12.35
C ARG A 440 8.23 -29.60 -12.05
N ILE A 441 7.21 -29.47 -12.88
CA ILE A 441 5.96 -30.23 -12.75
C ILE A 441 6.26 -31.73 -12.78
N GLN A 442 7.09 -32.18 -13.73
CA GLN A 442 7.46 -33.59 -13.80
C GLN A 442 8.27 -34.02 -12.57
N ALA A 443 9.29 -33.26 -12.18
CA ALA A 443 10.11 -33.57 -11.02
C ALA A 443 9.28 -33.69 -9.72
N LEU A 444 8.31 -32.79 -9.51
CA LEU A 444 7.41 -32.84 -8.36
C LEU A 444 6.48 -34.06 -8.40
N ARG A 445 6.01 -34.45 -9.59
CA ARG A 445 5.21 -35.68 -9.76
C ARG A 445 6.01 -36.95 -9.48
N HIS A 446 7.31 -36.95 -9.75
CA HIS A 446 8.20 -38.07 -9.44
C HIS A 446 8.59 -38.15 -7.95
N ARG A 447 8.37 -37.10 -7.15
CA ARG A 447 8.66 -37.05 -5.70
C ARG A 447 7.48 -37.48 -4.82
N SER A 448 6.57 -38.30 -5.34
CA SER A 448 5.38 -38.69 -4.58
C SER A 448 5.76 -39.46 -3.31
N THR A 449 5.15 -39.11 -2.17
CA THR A 449 5.17 -39.90 -0.94
C THR A 449 4.67 -41.33 -1.18
N ASP A 450 3.78 -41.53 -2.15
CA ASP A 450 3.35 -42.85 -2.62
C ASP A 450 4.45 -43.62 -3.33
N ARG A 451 5.36 -42.94 -4.05
CA ARG A 451 6.55 -43.58 -4.62
C ARG A 451 7.58 -43.91 -3.55
N GLU A 452 7.76 -43.05 -2.55
CA GLU A 452 8.62 -43.37 -1.40
C GLU A 452 8.04 -44.53 -0.59
N LEU A 453 6.73 -44.55 -0.36
CA LEU A 453 6.05 -45.65 0.30
C LEU A 453 6.14 -46.93 -0.53
N ALA A 454 5.89 -46.87 -1.83
CA ALA A 454 6.06 -48.01 -2.74
C ALA A 454 7.50 -48.54 -2.74
N ARG A 455 8.49 -47.63 -2.75
CA ARG A 455 9.92 -47.97 -2.66
C ARG A 455 10.24 -48.64 -1.34
N ASN A 456 9.76 -48.09 -0.23
CA ASN A 456 9.96 -48.65 1.10
C ASN A 456 9.28 -50.02 1.23
N VAL A 457 8.05 -50.19 0.73
CA VAL A 457 7.32 -51.46 0.70
C VAL A 457 8.09 -52.53 -0.07
N LEU A 458 8.64 -52.20 -1.25
CA LEU A 458 9.46 -53.14 -2.02
C LEU A 458 10.72 -53.59 -1.24
N LEU A 459 11.43 -52.66 -0.64
CA LEU A 459 12.68 -52.93 0.09
C LEU A 459 12.45 -53.58 1.46
N GLU A 460 11.31 -53.36 2.10
CA GLU A 460 10.90 -54.07 3.33
C GLU A 460 10.43 -55.50 3.02
N ALA A 461 9.64 -55.67 1.96
CA ALA A 461 9.15 -56.99 1.55
C ALA A 461 10.29 -57.90 1.07
N ARG A 462 11.34 -57.33 0.47
CA ARG A 462 12.56 -58.04 0.05
C ARG A 462 13.78 -57.25 0.48
N LYS A 463 14.33 -57.64 1.64
CA LYS A 463 15.44 -56.92 2.27
C LYS A 463 16.67 -56.87 1.35
N PRO A 464 17.35 -55.71 1.23
CA PRO A 464 18.48 -55.52 0.30
C PRO A 464 19.72 -56.37 0.61
N ASP A 465 19.81 -56.93 1.83
CA ASP A 465 20.89 -57.83 2.25
C ASP A 465 20.78 -59.23 1.63
N ARG A 466 19.61 -59.59 1.07
CA ARG A 466 19.34 -60.93 0.53
C ARG A 466 18.75 -60.94 -0.87
N TYR A 467 18.19 -59.82 -1.33
CA TYR A 467 17.51 -59.72 -2.60
C TYR A 467 17.90 -58.42 -3.31
N GLN A 468 18.07 -58.48 -4.62
CA GLN A 468 18.38 -57.33 -5.46
C GLN A 468 17.37 -57.24 -6.59
N TYR A 469 16.80 -56.05 -6.77
CA TYR A 469 16.02 -55.71 -7.95
C TYR A 469 16.94 -55.25 -9.07
N ASP A 470 16.59 -55.55 -10.33
CA ASP A 470 17.26 -54.96 -11.48
C ASP A 470 17.11 -53.43 -11.44
N ALA A 471 18.22 -52.70 -11.55
CA ALA A 471 18.24 -51.25 -11.47
C ALA A 471 17.42 -50.57 -12.57
N ASN A 472 17.28 -51.20 -13.74
CA ASN A 472 16.51 -50.69 -14.88
C ASN A 472 15.00 -50.89 -14.73
N ASP A 473 14.57 -51.85 -13.91
CA ASP A 473 13.15 -52.17 -13.71
C ASP A 473 12.61 -51.74 -12.34
N PHE A 474 13.49 -51.46 -11.36
CA PHE A 474 13.10 -51.07 -10.02
C PHE A 474 12.16 -49.85 -9.99
N GLU A 475 12.46 -48.83 -10.78
CA GLU A 475 11.60 -47.64 -10.88
C GLU A 475 10.25 -47.94 -11.54
N LYS A 476 10.18 -48.91 -12.46
CA LYS A 476 8.89 -49.35 -13.05
C LYS A 476 8.02 -50.05 -12.00
N TYR A 477 8.62 -50.83 -11.10
CA TYR A 477 7.89 -51.48 -10.01
C TYR A 477 7.36 -50.47 -8.99
N VAL A 478 8.16 -49.45 -8.66
CA VAL A 478 7.73 -48.34 -7.81
C VAL A 478 6.53 -47.61 -8.44
N GLU A 479 6.56 -47.36 -9.75
CA GLU A 479 5.44 -46.74 -10.48
C GLU A 479 4.17 -47.59 -10.48
N GLN A 480 4.30 -48.91 -10.67
CA GLN A 480 3.14 -49.81 -10.63
C GLN A 480 2.47 -49.83 -9.25
N ILE A 481 3.26 -49.91 -8.17
CA ILE A 481 2.71 -49.94 -6.80
C ILE A 481 2.08 -48.59 -6.44
N ALA A 482 2.76 -47.48 -6.74
CA ALA A 482 2.18 -46.15 -6.54
C ALA A 482 0.90 -45.95 -7.37
N GLY A 483 0.85 -46.53 -8.57
CA GLY A 483 -0.35 -46.55 -9.42
C GLY A 483 -1.55 -47.22 -8.77
N PHE A 484 -1.35 -48.26 -7.94
CA PHE A 484 -2.44 -48.90 -7.21
C PHE A 484 -3.03 -48.02 -6.11
N PHE A 485 -2.21 -47.21 -5.41
CA PHE A 485 -2.73 -46.27 -4.40
C PHE A 485 -3.71 -45.26 -5.01
N CYS A 486 -3.46 -44.84 -6.25
CA CYS A 486 -4.33 -43.93 -7.01
C CYS A 486 -5.70 -44.55 -7.38
N THR A 487 -5.92 -45.85 -7.19
CA THR A 487 -7.20 -46.52 -7.49
C THR A 487 -8.20 -46.43 -6.33
N ALA A 488 -7.76 -46.00 -5.14
CA ALA A 488 -8.61 -45.87 -3.97
C ALA A 488 -9.69 -44.79 -4.20
N LYS A 489 -10.93 -45.11 -3.78
CA LYS A 489 -12.06 -44.18 -3.81
C LYS A 489 -12.42 -43.82 -2.36
N GLU A 490 -12.62 -42.53 -2.10
CA GLU A 490 -13.03 -42.06 -0.79
C GLU A 490 -14.45 -42.53 -0.46
N ILE A 491 -14.63 -43.07 0.75
CA ILE A 491 -15.96 -43.38 1.28
C ILE A 491 -16.47 -42.11 1.95
N PRO A 492 -17.66 -41.58 1.57
CA PRO A 492 -18.24 -40.44 2.24
C PRO A 492 -18.36 -40.74 3.73
N LYS A 493 -17.78 -39.88 4.58
CA LYS A 493 -18.04 -39.96 6.03
C LYS A 493 -19.53 -39.74 6.25
N GLU A 494 -20.24 -40.79 6.64
CA GLU A 494 -21.55 -40.65 7.26
C GLU A 494 -21.38 -39.67 8.41
N THR A 495 -22.09 -38.56 8.32
CA THR A 495 -22.28 -37.66 9.43
C THR A 495 -22.97 -38.50 10.50
N SER A 496 -22.20 -38.92 11.51
CA SER A 496 -22.75 -39.50 12.72
C SER A 496 -23.70 -38.44 13.28
N THR A 497 -24.98 -38.63 13.00
CA THR A 497 -26.06 -38.00 13.74
C THR A 497 -25.88 -38.43 15.17
N ALA A 498 -25.33 -37.52 15.98
CA ALA A 498 -25.40 -37.62 17.43
C ALA A 498 -26.89 -37.61 17.79
N SER A 499 -27.44 -38.81 17.98
CA SER A 499 -28.70 -39.03 18.66
C SER A 499 -28.46 -38.94 20.18
N HIS A 500 -29.16 -37.98 20.77
CA HIS A 500 -29.35 -37.65 22.20
C HIS A 500 -28.29 -36.81 22.90
#